data_AF-A0A800AEU5-F1
#
_entry.id   AF-A0A800AEU5-F1
#
_cell.length_a   1.000
_cell.length_b   1.000
_cell.length_c   1.000
_cell.angle_alpha   90.00
_cell.angle_beta   90.00
_cell.angle_gamma   90.00
#
_symmetry.space_group_name_H-M   'P 1'
#
loop_
_entity.id
_entity.type
_entity.pdbx_description
1 polymer ?
#
loop_
_entity_poly.entity_id
_entity_poly.type
_entity_poly.pdbx_seq_one_letter_code
_entity_poly.pdbx_strand_id
1 'polypeptide(L)'
;MQKATHDFVLAQKATHDFVLAQKATHAFPTRIPSEWGGLAKDEDKTEEQLIDELVELRQRVDELEQLQQKRTEVDSSESEKIYQSLYSSMNEGVCLHEMIYNEAGEAVDYKILDVNPSYELITGLGREVAIGSKASELYGTGRPPYIEIYDKVAALGQPASFETYFPPMDKHFSISVFSPRRGQFATIFSDITECKRVEGQLRQQGDILTAINQVLLETLTCETEEDVARTCLSVAEELTESKFGFIGEINEAGRFDTIALSNPGWDACKISELDAIVAIKDMEIRGIWGRVFKNGRH
;
A
#
# COMPACT_ATOMS: atom_id res chain seq x y z
N MET A 1 -20.52 -13.33 -0.03
CA MET A 1 -20.61 -12.34 1.06
C MET A 1 -21.88 -11.50 1.02
N GLN A 2 -22.36 -11.06 -0.16
CA GLN A 2 -23.63 -10.33 -0.33
C GLN A 2 -24.90 -11.09 0.10
N LYS A 3 -24.91 -12.43 0.00
CA LYS A 3 -26.11 -13.24 0.36
C LYS A 3 -26.47 -13.15 1.85
N ALA A 4 -25.48 -13.12 2.75
CA ALA A 4 -25.73 -13.03 4.19
C ALA A 4 -26.14 -11.62 4.64
N THR A 5 -25.61 -10.57 3.99
CA THR A 5 -26.01 -9.18 4.24
C THR A 5 -27.41 -8.91 3.69
N HIS A 6 -27.74 -9.49 2.53
CA HIS A 6 -29.07 -9.46 1.95
C HIS A 6 -30.09 -10.23 2.81
N ASP A 7 -29.74 -11.42 3.32
CA ASP A 7 -30.60 -12.21 4.20
C ASP A 7 -30.80 -11.53 5.57
N PHE A 8 -29.81 -10.81 6.09
CA PHE A 8 -29.95 -10.04 7.33
C PHE A 8 -30.85 -8.81 7.14
N VAL A 9 -30.70 -8.07 6.03
CA VAL A 9 -31.58 -6.94 5.70
C VAL A 9 -33.01 -7.41 5.43
N LEU A 10 -33.20 -8.56 4.77
CA LEU A 10 -34.51 -9.17 4.58
C LEU A 10 -35.12 -9.66 5.90
N ALA A 11 -34.33 -10.24 6.82
CA ALA A 11 -34.81 -10.66 8.13
C ALA A 11 -35.16 -9.46 9.04
N GLN A 12 -34.40 -8.36 8.94
CA GLN A 12 -34.64 -7.11 9.67
C GLN A 12 -35.85 -6.35 9.12
N LYS A 13 -36.06 -6.41 7.80
CA LYS A 13 -37.27 -5.89 7.13
C LYS A 13 -38.50 -6.74 7.43
N ALA A 14 -38.39 -8.07 7.43
CA ALA A 14 -39.48 -8.97 7.80
C ALA A 14 -39.86 -8.88 9.28
N THR A 15 -38.90 -8.65 10.18
CA THR A 15 -39.21 -8.36 11.60
C THR A 15 -39.77 -6.95 11.79
N HIS A 16 -39.33 -5.96 11.02
CA HIS A 16 -39.94 -4.62 11.02
C HIS A 16 -41.38 -4.66 10.49
N ASP A 17 -41.63 -5.37 9.39
CA ASP A 17 -42.95 -5.56 8.78
C ASP A 17 -43.86 -6.44 9.65
N PHE A 18 -43.32 -7.46 10.35
CA PHE A 18 -44.07 -8.24 11.33
C PHE A 18 -44.40 -7.44 12.59
N VAL A 19 -43.50 -6.55 13.05
CA VAL A 19 -43.76 -5.63 14.17
C VAL A 19 -44.77 -4.55 13.76
N LEU A 20 -44.71 -4.04 12.53
CA LEU A 20 -45.70 -3.13 11.97
C LEU A 20 -47.06 -3.82 11.76
N ALA A 21 -47.07 -5.06 11.29
CA ALA A 21 -48.28 -5.88 11.16
C ALA A 21 -48.86 -6.24 12.53
N GLN A 22 -48.07 -6.65 13.53
CA GLN A 22 -48.55 -6.89 14.90
C GLN A 22 -49.05 -5.60 15.57
N LYS A 23 -48.38 -4.46 15.36
CA LYS A 23 -48.86 -3.14 15.81
C LYS A 23 -50.16 -2.74 15.11
N ALA A 24 -50.36 -3.11 13.84
CA ALA A 24 -51.62 -2.90 13.12
C ALA A 24 -52.73 -3.87 13.53
N THR A 25 -52.39 -5.12 13.92
CA THR A 25 -53.41 -6.12 14.32
C THR A 25 -53.91 -5.90 15.76
N HIS A 26 -53.11 -5.28 16.64
CA HIS A 26 -53.50 -4.96 18.03
C HIS A 26 -54.00 -3.52 18.21
N ALA A 27 -54.06 -2.72 17.14
CA ALA A 27 -54.57 -1.36 17.17
C ALA A 27 -55.70 -1.14 16.15
N PHE A 28 -56.59 -2.14 15.97
CA PHE A 28 -57.93 -1.81 15.51
C PHE A 28 -58.64 -1.10 16.67
N PRO A 29 -58.87 0.22 16.58
CA PRO A 29 -59.53 0.90 17.67
C PRO A 29 -61.00 0.45 17.64
N THR A 30 -61.49 -0.11 18.74
CA THR A 30 -62.92 -0.45 18.92
C THR A 30 -63.83 0.79 18.89
N ARG A 31 -63.23 1.99 18.80
CA ARG A 31 -63.86 3.25 18.44
C ARG A 31 -63.02 3.98 17.40
N ILE A 32 -63.59 4.22 16.23
CA ILE A 32 -63.05 5.15 15.23
C ILE A 32 -62.77 6.50 15.95
N PRO A 33 -61.54 7.03 15.94
CA PRO A 33 -61.23 8.30 16.59
C PRO A 33 -62.07 9.42 15.98
N SER A 34 -62.69 10.26 16.81
CA SER A 34 -63.59 11.35 16.38
C SER A 34 -62.95 12.37 15.41
N GLU A 35 -61.62 12.35 15.31
CA GLU A 35 -60.82 13.20 14.44
C GLU A 35 -60.77 12.69 12.98
N TRP A 36 -61.24 11.46 12.72
CA TRP A 36 -61.43 10.90 11.38
C TRP A 36 -62.81 11.24 10.78
N GLY A 37 -63.66 11.96 11.52
CA GLY A 37 -64.99 12.39 11.07
C GLY A 37 -65.00 13.45 9.95
N GLY A 38 -63.84 13.84 9.43
CA GLY A 38 -63.69 14.85 8.38
C GLY A 38 -63.26 14.34 7.00
N LEU A 39 -62.94 13.04 6.86
CA LEU A 39 -62.46 12.46 5.58
C LEU A 39 -63.54 11.70 4.79
N ALA A 40 -64.75 11.58 5.32
CA ALA A 40 -65.90 11.09 4.55
C ALA A 40 -66.63 12.28 3.90
N LYS A 41 -66.09 12.78 2.78
CA LYS A 41 -66.87 13.56 1.81
C LYS A 41 -66.99 12.76 0.53
N ASP A 42 -67.79 11.70 0.59
CA ASP A 42 -68.45 11.09 -0.56
C ASP A 42 -69.55 10.15 -0.02
N GLU A 43 -70.55 10.73 0.63
CA GLU A 43 -71.73 9.99 1.12
C GLU A 43 -72.70 9.56 0.00
N ASP A 44 -72.35 9.81 -1.27
CA ASP A 44 -73.21 9.54 -2.44
C ASP A 44 -72.69 8.41 -3.36
N LYS A 45 -71.62 7.71 -2.96
CA LYS A 45 -71.05 6.61 -3.78
C LYS A 45 -71.80 5.30 -3.54
N THR A 46 -72.31 4.69 -4.61
CA THR A 46 -72.91 3.36 -4.56
C THR A 46 -71.85 2.28 -4.32
N GLU A 47 -72.29 1.10 -3.87
CA GLU A 47 -71.41 -0.05 -3.63
C GLU A 47 -70.61 -0.45 -4.89
N GLU A 48 -71.22 -0.32 -6.08
CA GLU A 48 -70.54 -0.49 -7.37
C GLU A 48 -69.42 0.55 -7.61
N GLN A 49 -69.65 1.82 -7.28
CA GLN A 49 -68.65 2.87 -7.44
C GLN A 49 -67.45 2.67 -6.50
N LEU A 50 -67.69 2.17 -5.29
CA LEU A 50 -66.63 1.82 -4.34
C LEU A 50 -65.83 0.60 -4.79
N ILE A 51 -66.48 -0.40 -5.41
CA ILE A 51 -65.81 -1.58 -5.98
C ILE A 51 -64.93 -1.18 -7.15
N ASP A 52 -65.42 -0.34 -8.06
CA ASP A 52 -64.63 0.15 -9.20
C ASP A 52 -63.41 0.95 -8.74
N GLU A 53 -63.57 1.84 -7.76
CA GLU A 53 -62.46 2.63 -7.19
C GLU A 53 -61.44 1.74 -6.46
N LEU A 54 -61.88 0.68 -5.77
CA LEU A 54 -61.00 -0.33 -5.17
C LEU A 54 -60.21 -1.13 -6.22
N VAL A 55 -60.84 -1.50 -7.33
CA VAL A 55 -60.17 -2.20 -8.44
C VAL A 55 -59.12 -1.29 -9.07
N GLU A 56 -59.44 -0.02 -9.28
CA GLU A 56 -58.52 0.97 -9.84
C GLU A 56 -57.34 1.26 -8.90
N LEU A 57 -57.61 1.39 -7.60
CA LEU A 57 -56.56 1.54 -6.58
C LEU A 57 -55.64 0.33 -6.53
N ARG A 58 -56.18 -0.89 -6.64
CA ARG A 58 -55.38 -2.11 -6.64
C ARG A 58 -54.45 -2.19 -7.85
N GLN A 59 -54.94 -1.80 -9.03
CA GLN A 59 -54.11 -1.69 -10.24
C GLN A 59 -52.98 -0.68 -10.07
N ARG A 60 -53.26 0.49 -9.49
CA ARG A 60 -52.22 1.51 -9.20
C ARG A 60 -51.18 1.03 -8.21
N VAL A 61 -51.57 0.26 -7.19
CA VAL A 61 -50.63 -0.34 -6.23
C VAL A 61 -49.70 -1.34 -6.93
N ASP A 62 -50.24 -2.24 -7.75
CA ASP A 62 -49.43 -3.23 -8.50
C ASP A 62 -48.43 -2.53 -9.44
N GLU A 63 -48.83 -1.44 -10.11
CA GLU A 63 -47.95 -0.63 -10.96
C GLU A 63 -46.83 0.05 -10.16
N LEU A 64 -47.14 0.60 -8.98
CA LEU A 64 -46.16 1.22 -8.09
C LEU A 64 -45.14 0.21 -7.59
N GLU A 65 -45.57 -1.01 -7.22
CA GLU A 65 -44.67 -2.09 -6.80
C GLU A 65 -43.71 -2.49 -7.92
N GLN A 66 -44.20 -2.62 -9.16
CA GLN A 66 -43.36 -2.92 -10.32
C GLN A 66 -42.35 -1.80 -10.63
N LEU A 67 -42.75 -0.54 -10.49
CA LEU A 67 -41.86 0.61 -10.66
C LEU A 67 -40.78 0.67 -9.59
N GLN A 68 -41.13 0.37 -8.33
CA GLN A 68 -40.17 0.29 -7.23
C GLN A 68 -39.15 -0.83 -7.47
N GLN A 69 -39.60 -2.02 -7.87
CA GLN A 69 -38.74 -3.14 -8.18
C GLN A 69 -37.76 -2.80 -9.32
N LYS A 70 -38.28 -2.24 -10.42
CA LYS A 70 -37.44 -1.78 -11.54
C LYS A 70 -36.44 -0.71 -11.10
N ARG A 71 -36.84 0.24 -10.25
CA ARG A 71 -35.93 1.27 -9.74
C ARG A 71 -34.81 0.66 -8.89
N THR A 72 -35.12 -0.26 -8.00
CA THR A 72 -34.09 -0.96 -7.20
C THR A 72 -33.13 -1.79 -8.07
N GLU A 73 -33.63 -2.42 -9.13
CA GLU A 73 -32.80 -3.17 -10.08
C GLU A 73 -31.90 -2.25 -10.89
N VAL A 74 -32.42 -1.11 -11.37
CA VAL A 74 -31.64 -0.10 -12.09
C VAL A 74 -30.57 0.51 -11.18
N ASP A 75 -30.93 0.94 -9.96
CA ASP A 75 -29.98 1.53 -9.00
C ASP A 75 -28.87 0.54 -8.64
N SER A 76 -29.21 -0.74 -8.45
CA SER A 76 -28.22 -1.80 -8.22
C SER A 76 -27.34 -2.05 -9.45
N SER A 77 -27.91 -2.04 -10.65
CA SER A 77 -27.16 -2.24 -11.89
C SER A 77 -26.21 -1.08 -12.20
N GLU A 78 -26.66 0.16 -11.97
CA GLU A 78 -25.83 1.35 -12.15
C GLU A 78 -24.68 1.38 -11.15
N SER A 79 -24.96 1.09 -9.87
CA SER A 79 -23.92 0.98 -8.85
C SER A 79 -22.88 -0.06 -9.23
N GLU A 80 -23.29 -1.26 -9.66
CA GLU A 80 -22.37 -2.32 -10.07
C GLU A 80 -21.51 -1.90 -11.26
N LYS A 81 -22.09 -1.24 -12.27
CA LYS A 81 -21.33 -0.72 -13.42
C LYS A 81 -20.30 0.32 -13.00
N ILE A 82 -20.67 1.21 -12.08
CA ILE A 82 -19.75 2.23 -11.55
C ILE A 82 -18.60 1.53 -10.79
N TYR A 83 -18.90 0.59 -9.89
CA TYR A 83 -17.89 -0.15 -9.15
C TYR A 83 -16.96 -0.94 -10.07
N GLN A 84 -17.51 -1.64 -11.06
CA GLN A 84 -16.73 -2.40 -12.02
C GLN A 84 -15.82 -1.49 -12.86
N SER A 85 -16.34 -0.34 -13.29
CA SER A 85 -15.56 0.66 -14.02
C SER A 85 -14.41 1.20 -13.16
N LEU A 86 -14.69 1.61 -11.92
CA LEU A 86 -13.67 2.07 -10.96
C LEU A 86 -12.61 0.98 -10.71
N TYR A 87 -13.04 -0.23 -10.37
CA TYR A 87 -12.15 -1.36 -10.10
C TYR A 87 -11.21 -1.67 -11.27
N SER A 88 -11.72 -1.60 -12.51
CA SER A 88 -10.95 -1.86 -13.73
C SER A 88 -10.02 -0.70 -14.16
N SER A 89 -10.30 0.53 -13.72
CA SER A 89 -9.56 1.74 -14.11
C SER A 89 -8.59 2.26 -13.05
N MET A 90 -8.62 1.71 -11.83
CA MET A 90 -7.64 2.01 -10.78
C MET A 90 -6.23 1.64 -11.24
N ASN A 91 -5.25 2.51 -10.97
CA ASN A 91 -3.83 2.21 -11.23
C ASN A 91 -3.24 1.35 -10.11
N GLU A 92 -3.85 1.36 -8.93
CA GLU A 92 -3.50 0.51 -7.80
C GLU A 92 -3.96 -0.93 -8.03
N GLY A 93 -3.13 -1.87 -7.59
CA GLY A 93 -3.50 -3.27 -7.51
C GLY A 93 -4.52 -3.49 -6.41
N VAL A 94 -5.63 -4.15 -6.73
CA VAL A 94 -6.66 -4.54 -5.78
C VAL A 94 -6.75 -6.05 -5.78
N CYS A 95 -6.71 -6.65 -4.59
CA CYS A 95 -6.84 -8.08 -4.41
C CYS A 95 -7.74 -8.40 -3.22
N LEU A 96 -8.72 -9.28 -3.43
CA LEU A 96 -9.59 -9.83 -2.38
C LEU A 96 -9.07 -11.21 -1.97
N HIS A 97 -9.01 -11.45 -0.67
CA HIS A 97 -8.45 -12.67 -0.11
C HIS A 97 -9.38 -13.30 0.94
N GLU A 98 -9.20 -14.60 1.15
CA GLU A 98 -9.80 -15.38 2.23
C GLU A 98 -8.73 -16.05 3.07
N MET A 99 -8.83 -15.88 4.40
CA MET A 99 -7.90 -16.47 5.35
C MET A 99 -8.09 -17.99 5.45
N ILE A 100 -6.99 -18.73 5.53
CA ILE A 100 -6.98 -20.17 5.76
C ILE A 100 -6.42 -20.42 7.17
N TYR A 101 -7.23 -21.07 7.99
CA TYR A 101 -6.90 -21.41 9.38
C TYR A 101 -6.68 -22.92 9.54
N ASN A 102 -5.77 -23.31 10.42
CA ASN A 102 -5.63 -24.71 10.85
C ASN A 102 -6.67 -25.09 11.91
N GLU A 103 -6.68 -26.36 12.33
CA GLU A 103 -7.60 -26.87 13.37
C GLU A 103 -7.42 -26.20 14.74
N ALA A 104 -6.24 -25.63 15.01
CA ALA A 104 -5.94 -24.87 16.23
C ALA A 104 -6.43 -23.42 16.15
N GLY A 105 -6.97 -22.98 15.01
CA GLY A 105 -7.44 -21.61 14.78
C GLY A 105 -6.34 -20.61 14.41
N GLU A 106 -5.15 -21.09 14.04
CA GLU A 106 -4.02 -20.24 13.62
C GLU A 106 -4.06 -20.01 12.11
N ALA A 107 -3.80 -18.77 11.69
CA ALA A 107 -3.69 -18.43 10.27
C ALA A 107 -2.45 -19.09 9.66
N VAL A 108 -2.65 -19.98 8.69
CA VAL A 108 -1.56 -20.72 8.02
C VAL A 108 -1.31 -20.26 6.60
N ASP A 109 -2.34 -19.73 5.92
CA ASP A 109 -2.24 -19.19 4.57
C ASP A 109 -3.42 -18.28 4.26
N TYR A 110 -3.47 -17.76 3.04
CA TYR A 110 -4.65 -17.11 2.50
C TYR A 110 -4.77 -17.39 1.00
N LYS A 111 -6.01 -17.42 0.52
CA LYS A 111 -6.36 -17.67 -0.87
C LYS A 111 -6.76 -16.38 -1.55
N ILE A 112 -6.32 -16.18 -2.79
CA ILE A 112 -6.77 -15.07 -3.63
C ILE A 112 -8.14 -15.42 -4.22
N LEU A 113 -9.12 -14.55 -3.98
CA LEU A 113 -10.48 -14.69 -4.50
C LEU A 113 -10.70 -13.90 -5.79
N ASP A 114 -10.14 -12.71 -5.89
CA ASP A 114 -10.33 -11.81 -7.02
C ASP A 114 -9.22 -10.76 -7.12
N VAL A 115 -8.88 -10.32 -8.33
CA VAL A 115 -7.81 -9.33 -8.60
C VAL A 115 -8.18 -8.38 -9.74
N ASN A 116 -7.85 -7.09 -9.62
CA ASN A 116 -8.10 -6.15 -10.72
C ASN A 116 -7.02 -6.24 -11.81
N PRO A 117 -7.22 -5.64 -13.00
CA PRO A 117 -6.20 -5.65 -14.06
C PRO A 117 -4.85 -5.09 -13.63
N SER A 118 -4.84 -4.08 -12.77
CA SER A 118 -3.60 -3.46 -12.28
C SER A 118 -2.78 -4.37 -11.37
N TYR A 119 -3.42 -5.35 -10.70
CA TYR A 119 -2.69 -6.42 -10.01
C TYR A 119 -1.75 -7.14 -10.98
N GLU A 120 -2.22 -7.50 -12.18
CA GLU A 120 -1.39 -8.22 -13.16
C GLU A 120 -0.25 -7.34 -13.68
N LEU A 121 -0.54 -6.07 -13.95
CA LEU A 121 0.45 -5.11 -14.43
C LEU A 121 1.57 -4.89 -13.41
N ILE A 122 1.22 -4.81 -12.12
CA ILE A 122 2.16 -4.53 -11.04
C ILE A 122 2.95 -5.77 -10.65
N THR A 123 2.28 -6.91 -10.50
CA THR A 123 2.89 -8.15 -9.99
C THR A 123 3.48 -9.03 -11.07
N GLY A 124 3.08 -8.85 -12.34
CA GLY A 124 3.42 -9.74 -13.45
C GLY A 124 2.70 -11.09 -13.42
N LEU A 125 1.79 -11.32 -12.47
CA LEU A 125 1.06 -12.56 -12.31
C LEU A 125 -0.33 -12.45 -12.92
N GLY A 126 -0.64 -13.30 -13.90
CA GLY A 126 -1.96 -13.32 -14.53
C GLY A 126 -3.07 -13.73 -13.57
N ARG A 127 -4.23 -13.09 -13.70
CA ARG A 127 -5.43 -13.33 -12.87
C ARG A 127 -5.82 -14.80 -12.81
N GLU A 128 -5.74 -15.51 -13.95
CA GLU A 128 -6.12 -16.92 -14.06
C GLU A 128 -5.25 -17.84 -13.18
N VAL A 129 -4.00 -17.46 -12.93
CA VAL A 129 -3.07 -18.19 -12.05
C VAL A 129 -3.22 -17.71 -10.61
N ALA A 130 -3.52 -16.43 -10.41
CA ALA A 130 -3.68 -15.86 -9.07
C ALA A 130 -4.95 -16.36 -8.38
N ILE A 131 -6.11 -16.32 -9.05
CA ILE A 131 -7.40 -16.69 -8.45
C ILE A 131 -7.42 -18.16 -8.03
N GLY A 132 -7.81 -18.42 -6.80
CA GLY A 132 -7.91 -19.75 -6.22
C GLY A 132 -6.59 -20.29 -5.64
N SER A 133 -5.46 -19.68 -5.98
CA SER A 133 -4.14 -20.07 -5.49
C SER A 133 -3.89 -19.59 -4.07
N LYS A 134 -3.07 -20.34 -3.34
CA LYS A 134 -2.54 -19.91 -2.03
C LYS A 134 -1.39 -18.94 -2.22
N ALA A 135 -1.27 -17.97 -1.33
CA ALA A 135 -0.23 -16.95 -1.44
C ALA A 135 1.19 -17.50 -1.23
N SER A 136 1.37 -18.45 -0.31
CA SER A 136 2.68 -19.09 -0.08
C SER A 136 3.21 -19.78 -1.36
N GLU A 137 2.32 -20.47 -2.07
CA GLU A 137 2.60 -21.21 -3.31
C GLU A 137 2.77 -20.24 -4.49
N LEU A 138 1.86 -19.27 -4.64
CA LEU A 138 1.87 -18.33 -5.76
C LEU A 138 3.11 -17.43 -5.76
N TYR A 139 3.49 -16.91 -4.58
CA TYR A 139 4.65 -16.01 -4.46
C TYR A 139 5.96 -16.75 -4.19
N GLY A 140 5.94 -18.08 -4.05
CA GLY A 140 7.14 -18.89 -3.84
C GLY A 140 7.91 -18.57 -2.55
N THR A 141 7.24 -18.01 -1.54
CA THR A 141 7.86 -17.51 -0.30
C THR A 141 7.92 -18.56 0.80
N GLY A 142 7.22 -19.69 0.65
CA GLY A 142 7.08 -20.72 1.67
C GLY A 142 6.17 -20.29 2.83
N ARG A 143 6.41 -19.12 3.42
CA ARG A 143 5.50 -18.45 4.36
C ARG A 143 4.69 -17.38 3.64
N PRO A 144 3.36 -17.36 3.77
CA PRO A 144 2.50 -16.35 3.15
C PRO A 144 2.92 -14.93 3.58
N PRO A 145 3.07 -13.97 2.65
CA PRO A 145 3.49 -12.61 2.97
C PRO A 145 2.54 -11.91 3.94
N TYR A 146 3.09 -11.26 4.96
CA TYR A 146 2.37 -10.37 5.88
C TYR A 146 1.14 -10.98 6.59
N ILE A 147 1.09 -12.31 6.71
CA ILE A 147 -0.07 -13.04 7.23
C ILE A 147 -0.50 -12.58 8.63
N GLU A 148 0.42 -12.15 9.48
CA GLU A 148 0.12 -11.68 10.84
C GLU A 148 -0.64 -10.35 10.83
N ILE A 149 -0.38 -9.49 9.85
CA ILE A 149 -1.09 -8.22 9.69
C ILE A 149 -2.48 -8.53 9.14
N TYR A 150 -2.56 -9.36 8.11
CA TYR A 150 -3.81 -9.70 7.44
C TYR A 150 -4.77 -10.47 8.34
N ASP A 151 -4.26 -11.39 9.16
CA ASP A 151 -5.07 -12.11 10.15
C ASP A 151 -5.73 -11.15 11.15
N LYS A 152 -4.96 -10.22 11.72
CA LYS A 152 -5.51 -9.20 12.63
C LYS A 152 -6.59 -8.37 11.97
N VAL A 153 -6.38 -7.94 10.72
CA VAL A 153 -7.37 -7.14 9.98
C VAL A 153 -8.62 -7.97 9.68
N ALA A 154 -8.48 -9.21 9.22
CA ALA A 154 -9.58 -10.11 8.90
C ALA A 154 -10.38 -10.55 10.14
N ALA A 155 -9.74 -10.62 11.31
CA ALA A 155 -10.36 -11.00 12.57
C ALA A 155 -11.02 -9.82 13.30
N LEU A 156 -10.34 -8.66 13.36
CA LEU A 156 -10.75 -7.49 14.13
C LEU A 156 -11.52 -6.45 13.30
N GLY A 157 -11.39 -6.47 11.98
CA GLY A 157 -11.99 -5.50 11.06
C GLY A 157 -11.32 -4.12 11.07
N GLN A 158 -10.25 -3.93 11.83
CA GLN A 158 -9.51 -2.67 11.87
C GLN A 158 -8.59 -2.56 10.65
N PRO A 159 -8.73 -1.53 9.79
CA PRO A 159 -7.86 -1.37 8.63
C PRO A 159 -6.42 -1.03 9.05
N ALA A 160 -5.46 -1.37 8.20
CA ALA A 160 -4.05 -1.05 8.39
C ALA A 160 -3.41 -0.60 7.07
N SER A 161 -2.36 0.21 7.16
CA SER A 161 -1.57 0.64 6.00
C SER A 161 -0.09 0.62 6.35
N PHE A 162 0.75 0.18 5.42
CA PHE A 162 2.20 0.09 5.62
C PHE A 162 2.97 0.10 4.29
N GLU A 163 4.23 0.48 4.35
CA GLU A 163 5.18 0.38 3.24
C GLU A 163 6.16 -0.77 3.49
N THR A 164 6.54 -1.49 2.44
CA THR A 164 7.41 -2.66 2.57
C THR A 164 8.20 -2.91 1.29
N TYR A 165 9.40 -3.46 1.42
CA TYR A 165 10.13 -4.03 0.29
C TYR A 165 9.77 -5.50 0.16
N PHE A 166 9.42 -5.95 -1.03
CA PHE A 166 9.05 -7.33 -1.32
C PHE A 166 10.12 -7.99 -2.21
N PRO A 167 11.02 -8.79 -1.62
CA PRO A 167 12.16 -9.37 -2.34
C PRO A 167 11.81 -10.21 -3.57
N PRO A 168 10.76 -11.06 -3.59
CA PRO A 168 10.43 -11.88 -4.76
C PRO A 168 10.13 -11.08 -6.04
N MET A 169 9.75 -9.81 -5.91
CA MET A 169 9.43 -8.95 -7.05
C MET A 169 10.42 -7.78 -7.20
N ASP A 170 11.40 -7.65 -6.30
CA ASP A 170 12.33 -6.52 -6.22
C ASP A 170 11.63 -5.15 -6.29
N LYS A 171 10.56 -5.00 -5.49
CA LYS A 171 9.71 -3.80 -5.48
C LYS A 171 9.43 -3.30 -4.08
N HIS A 172 9.26 -1.99 -3.96
CA HIS A 172 8.65 -1.38 -2.78
C HIS A 172 7.15 -1.20 -3.02
N PHE A 173 6.34 -1.62 -2.05
CA PHE A 173 4.90 -1.47 -2.06
C PHE A 173 4.42 -0.57 -0.94
N SER A 174 3.46 0.30 -1.25
CA SER A 174 2.54 0.87 -0.26
C SER A 174 1.26 0.04 -0.27
N ILE A 175 0.88 -0.53 0.87
CA ILE A 175 -0.23 -1.46 0.99
C ILE A 175 -1.22 -0.91 2.01
N SER A 176 -2.48 -0.82 1.62
CA SER A 176 -3.62 -0.58 2.52
C SER A 176 -4.50 -1.81 2.54
N VAL A 177 -4.89 -2.25 3.73
CA VAL A 177 -5.67 -3.47 3.96
C VAL A 177 -6.88 -3.18 4.83
N PHE A 178 -8.02 -3.74 4.44
CA PHE A 178 -9.27 -3.67 5.20
C PHE A 178 -10.03 -5.00 5.12
N SER A 179 -10.97 -5.22 6.05
CA SER A 179 -11.80 -6.42 6.03
C SER A 179 -13.20 -6.10 5.51
N PRO A 180 -13.58 -6.60 4.32
CA PRO A 180 -14.96 -6.46 3.85
C PRO A 180 -15.91 -7.34 4.69
N ARG A 181 -15.46 -8.52 5.11
CA ARG A 181 -16.18 -9.43 6.01
C ARG A 181 -15.19 -10.23 6.84
N ARG A 182 -15.61 -10.63 8.04
CA ARG A 182 -14.87 -11.53 8.92
C ARG A 182 -14.31 -12.75 8.18
N GLY A 183 -13.00 -12.97 8.32
CA GLY A 183 -12.25 -14.04 7.64
C GLY A 183 -11.80 -13.70 6.21
N GLN A 184 -12.15 -12.51 5.71
CA GLN A 184 -11.69 -11.99 4.42
C GLN A 184 -11.00 -10.64 4.61
N PHE A 185 -10.06 -10.35 3.73
CA PHE A 185 -9.40 -9.05 3.67
C PHE A 185 -9.16 -8.65 2.22
N ALA A 186 -9.19 -7.35 1.95
CA ALA A 186 -8.86 -6.78 0.67
C ALA A 186 -7.62 -5.91 0.81
N THR A 187 -6.70 -6.01 -0.14
CA THR A 187 -5.50 -5.16 -0.22
C THR A 187 -5.63 -4.24 -1.42
N ILE A 188 -5.32 -2.98 -1.21
CA ILE A 188 -5.08 -1.97 -2.25
C ILE A 188 -3.60 -1.63 -2.15
N PHE A 189 -2.84 -1.79 -3.23
CA PHE A 189 -1.41 -1.58 -3.21
C PHE A 189 -0.90 -0.85 -4.46
N SER A 190 0.18 -0.10 -4.28
CA SER A 190 0.87 0.60 -5.37
C SER A 190 2.38 0.32 -5.31
N ASP A 191 3.00 0.23 -6.49
CA ASP A 191 4.44 0.18 -6.63
C ASP A 191 5.03 1.58 -6.40
N ILE A 192 5.77 1.73 -5.30
CA ILE A 192 6.43 2.99 -4.91
C ILE A 192 7.94 2.94 -5.17
N THR A 193 8.44 1.95 -5.93
CA THR A 193 9.87 1.74 -6.17
C THR A 193 10.52 2.96 -6.82
N GLU A 194 9.89 3.52 -7.86
CA GLU A 194 10.39 4.73 -8.51
C GLU A 194 10.39 5.94 -7.56
N CYS A 195 9.38 6.05 -6.69
CA CYS A 195 9.34 7.09 -5.67
C CYS A 195 10.53 6.97 -4.72
N LYS A 196 10.78 5.77 -4.17
CA LYS A 196 11.93 5.49 -3.30
C LYS A 196 13.26 5.72 -4.00
N ARG A 197 13.37 5.38 -5.29
CA ARG A 197 14.57 5.61 -6.10
C ARG A 197 14.87 7.10 -6.26
N VAL A 198 13.85 7.90 -6.57
CA VAL A 198 13.98 9.36 -6.70
C VAL A 198 14.27 10.02 -5.36
N GLU A 199 13.59 9.62 -4.29
CA GLU A 199 13.87 10.07 -2.92
C GLU A 199 15.32 9.77 -2.52
N GLY A 200 15.81 8.56 -2.81
CA GLY A 200 17.20 8.17 -2.56
C GLY A 200 18.21 9.00 -3.36
N GLN A 201 17.95 9.25 -4.64
CA GLN A 201 18.80 10.11 -5.47
C GLN A 201 18.85 11.55 -4.98
N LEU A 202 17.69 12.12 -4.62
CA LEU A 202 17.61 13.47 -4.07
C LEU A 202 18.34 13.58 -2.74
N ARG A 203 18.18 12.59 -1.87
CA ARG A 203 18.90 12.51 -0.59
C ARG A 203 20.41 12.47 -0.83
N GLN A 204 20.87 11.58 -1.71
CA GLN A 204 22.29 11.47 -2.05
C GLN A 204 22.87 12.80 -2.60
N GLN A 205 22.13 13.49 -3.47
CA GLN A 205 22.55 14.81 -3.96
C GLN A 205 22.62 15.85 -2.83
N GLY A 206 21.65 15.84 -1.90
CA GLY A 206 21.65 16.70 -0.72
C GLY A 206 22.84 16.44 0.20
N ASP A 207 23.17 15.16 0.44
CA ASP A 207 24.30 14.75 1.26
C ASP A 207 25.63 15.17 0.61
N ILE A 208 25.77 15.00 -0.71
CA ILE A 208 26.95 15.48 -1.48
C ILE A 208 27.10 17.00 -1.39
N LEU A 209 26.02 17.76 -1.57
CA LEU A 209 26.06 19.23 -1.48
C LEU A 209 26.43 19.70 -0.08
N THR A 210 25.91 19.04 0.95
CA THR A 210 26.26 19.31 2.35
C THR A 210 27.75 19.06 2.60
N ALA A 211 28.27 17.92 2.14
CA ALA A 211 29.68 17.56 2.23
C ALA A 211 30.59 18.58 1.52
N ILE A 212 30.25 18.99 0.29
CA ILE A 212 31.02 20.00 -0.45
C ILE A 212 31.05 21.34 0.31
N ASN A 213 29.90 21.79 0.82
CA ASN A 213 29.83 23.04 1.59
C ASN A 213 30.65 22.96 2.88
N GLN A 214 30.64 21.80 3.56
CA GLN A 214 31.46 21.57 4.74
C GLN A 214 32.96 21.71 4.41
N VAL A 215 33.43 21.01 3.38
CA VAL A 215 34.83 21.12 2.92
C VAL A 215 35.19 22.56 2.59
N LEU A 216 34.34 23.27 1.84
CA LEU A 216 34.61 24.67 1.45
C LEU A 216 34.73 25.60 2.66
N LEU A 217 33.92 25.41 3.70
CA LEU A 217 33.98 26.25 4.90
C LEU A 217 35.21 25.94 5.76
N GLU A 218 35.50 24.67 5.97
CA GLU A 218 36.63 24.23 6.80
C GLU A 218 37.99 24.53 6.13
N THR A 219 38.04 24.47 4.79
CA THR A 219 39.25 24.81 4.02
C THR A 219 39.59 26.30 4.04
N LEU A 220 38.62 27.20 4.27
CA LEU A 220 38.91 28.63 4.45
C LEU A 220 39.77 28.91 5.69
N THR A 221 39.79 28.00 6.66
CA THR A 221 40.61 28.10 7.88
C THR A 221 41.90 27.28 7.82
N CYS A 222 42.13 26.53 6.74
CA CYS A 222 43.33 25.71 6.59
C CYS A 222 44.53 26.55 6.16
N GLU A 223 45.69 26.31 6.78
CA GLU A 223 46.94 27.02 6.48
C GLU A 223 47.84 26.25 5.49
N THR A 224 47.60 24.94 5.32
CA THR A 224 48.42 24.06 4.48
C THR A 224 47.59 23.16 3.56
N GLU A 225 48.19 22.70 2.46
CA GLU A 225 47.57 21.72 1.55
C GLU A 225 47.30 20.38 2.23
N GLU A 226 48.11 19.98 3.22
CA GLU A 226 47.87 18.77 3.99
C GLU A 226 46.61 18.89 4.86
N ASP A 227 46.35 20.05 5.45
CA ASP A 227 45.14 20.29 6.26
C ASP A 227 43.89 20.28 5.39
N VAL A 228 43.97 20.88 4.19
CA VAL A 228 42.90 20.80 3.18
C VAL A 228 42.64 19.34 2.79
N ALA A 229 43.68 18.57 2.51
CA ALA A 229 43.55 17.18 2.11
C ALA A 229 43.00 16.30 3.25
N ARG A 230 43.41 16.52 4.51
CA ARG A 230 42.87 15.81 5.67
C ARG A 230 41.38 16.07 5.87
N THR A 231 40.97 17.33 5.77
CA THR A 231 39.56 17.74 5.84
C THR A 231 38.72 17.11 4.73
N CYS A 232 39.17 17.22 3.47
CA CYS A 232 38.51 16.58 2.33
C CYS A 232 38.36 15.07 2.51
N LEU A 233 39.41 14.42 3.01
CA LEU A 233 39.42 12.98 3.23
C LEU A 233 38.41 12.57 4.31
N SER A 234 38.38 13.28 5.45
CA SER A 234 37.44 13.01 6.54
C SER A 234 35.99 13.11 6.07
N VAL A 235 35.64 14.17 5.34
CA VAL A 235 34.27 14.37 4.83
C VAL A 235 33.91 13.30 3.78
N ALA A 236 34.85 12.91 2.92
CA ALA A 236 34.63 11.85 1.93
C ALA A 236 34.41 10.49 2.60
N GLU A 237 35.14 10.17 3.66
CA GLU A 237 34.95 8.93 4.43
C GLU A 237 33.59 8.87 5.11
N GLU A 238 33.16 9.97 5.73
CA GLU A 238 31.85 10.07 6.37
C GLU A 238 30.72 9.91 5.34
N LEU A 239 30.81 10.61 4.20
CA LEU A 239 29.81 10.55 3.13
C LEU A 239 29.71 9.16 2.48
N THR A 240 30.84 8.46 2.36
CA THR A 240 30.89 7.13 1.70
C THR A 240 30.77 5.96 2.68
N GLU A 241 30.69 6.25 3.98
CA GLU A 241 30.82 5.26 5.07
C GLU A 241 32.09 4.40 4.94
N SER A 242 33.13 4.94 4.30
CA SER A 242 34.37 4.20 4.09
C SER A 242 35.16 4.12 5.39
N LYS A 243 35.69 2.93 5.69
CA LYS A 243 36.55 2.70 6.85
C LYS A 243 38.00 3.15 6.64
N PHE A 244 38.35 3.47 5.40
CA PHE A 244 39.70 3.82 5.00
C PHE A 244 39.70 4.62 3.69
N GLY A 245 40.66 5.54 3.56
CA GLY A 245 40.83 6.36 2.38
C GLY A 245 42.18 7.07 2.40
N PHE A 246 42.56 7.57 1.23
CA PHE A 246 43.76 8.38 1.05
C PHE A 246 43.53 9.40 -0.07
N ILE A 247 44.20 10.54 0.04
CA ILE A 247 44.29 11.56 -0.99
C ILE A 247 45.76 11.71 -1.34
N GLY A 248 46.07 11.73 -2.62
CA GLY A 248 47.43 11.95 -3.09
C GLY A 248 47.45 12.47 -4.52
N GLU A 249 48.63 12.90 -4.94
CA GLU A 249 48.88 13.46 -6.26
C GLU A 249 49.96 12.67 -7.01
N ILE A 250 50.05 12.88 -8.32
CA ILE A 250 51.12 12.31 -9.12
C ILE A 250 52.19 13.37 -9.33
N ASN A 251 53.41 13.10 -8.87
CA ASN A 251 54.53 14.01 -9.00
C ASN A 251 55.10 14.05 -10.44
N GLU A 252 56.02 14.99 -10.69
CA GLU A 252 56.64 15.18 -12.02
C GLU A 252 57.39 13.93 -12.52
N ALA A 253 57.80 13.04 -11.62
CA ALA A 253 58.43 11.76 -11.97
C ALA A 253 57.42 10.65 -12.31
N GLY A 254 56.11 10.94 -12.30
CA GLY A 254 55.03 10.00 -12.57
C GLY A 254 54.77 9.01 -11.42
N ARG A 255 55.20 9.35 -10.20
CA ARG A 255 55.02 8.55 -8.99
C ARG A 255 53.98 9.16 -8.06
N PHE A 256 53.35 8.33 -7.24
CA PHE A 256 52.22 8.75 -6.40
C PHE A 256 52.72 9.21 -5.04
N ASP A 257 52.38 10.44 -4.67
CA ASP A 257 52.67 11.06 -3.38
C ASP A 257 51.38 11.20 -2.58
N THR A 258 51.33 10.54 -1.42
CA THR A 258 50.18 10.63 -0.52
C THR A 258 50.23 11.94 0.27
N ILE A 259 49.15 12.72 0.21
CA ILE A 259 48.98 14.02 0.89
C ILE A 259 48.19 13.85 2.19
N ALA A 260 47.14 13.01 2.18
CA ALA A 260 46.38 12.64 3.36
C ALA A 260 46.05 11.15 3.36
N LEU A 261 45.99 10.56 4.55
CA LEU A 261 45.74 9.15 4.76
C LEU A 261 44.94 9.00 6.04
N SER A 262 43.83 8.28 6.00
CA SER A 262 43.09 7.97 7.22
C SER A 262 43.78 6.84 7.98
N ASN A 263 43.52 6.72 9.28
CA ASN A 263 44.16 5.73 10.14
C ASN A 263 43.24 4.52 10.34
N PRO A 264 43.32 3.45 9.52
CA PRO A 264 42.43 2.29 9.64
C PRO A 264 42.83 1.33 10.76
N GLY A 265 43.83 1.67 11.58
CA GLY A 265 44.36 0.80 12.63
C GLY A 265 45.87 0.56 12.57
N TRP A 266 46.68 1.59 12.28
CA TRP A 266 48.15 1.49 12.35
C TRP A 266 48.66 1.08 13.75
N ASP A 267 47.87 1.38 14.79
CA ASP A 267 48.08 0.90 16.16
C ASP A 267 48.10 -0.63 16.29
N ALA A 268 47.34 -1.35 15.46
CA ALA A 268 47.37 -2.81 15.39
C ALA A 268 48.65 -3.33 14.69
N CYS A 269 49.27 -2.51 13.84
CA CYS A 269 50.47 -2.85 13.06
C CYS A 269 51.78 -2.33 13.67
N LYS A 270 51.74 -1.57 14.77
CA LYS A 270 52.91 -0.97 15.46
C LYS A 270 53.81 -0.11 14.55
N ILE A 271 53.25 0.48 13.50
CA ILE A 271 53.96 1.45 12.65
C ILE A 271 53.59 2.83 13.14
N SER A 272 54.58 3.69 13.37
CA SER A 272 54.32 5.07 13.80
C SER A 272 53.69 5.87 12.66
N GLU A 273 52.84 6.85 12.98
CA GLU A 273 52.11 7.65 12.00
C GLU A 273 53.04 8.38 11.01
N LEU A 274 54.21 8.84 11.48
CA LEU A 274 55.25 9.42 10.62
C LEU A 274 55.88 8.38 9.68
N ASP A 275 56.13 7.15 10.14
CA ASP A 275 56.72 6.10 9.32
C ASP A 275 55.75 5.58 8.25
N ALA A 276 54.44 5.57 8.56
CA ALA A 276 53.39 5.21 7.60
C ALA A 276 53.28 6.24 6.46
N ILE A 277 53.31 7.54 6.77
CA ILE A 277 53.24 8.60 5.77
C ILE A 277 54.50 8.59 4.88
N VAL A 278 55.68 8.38 5.46
CA VAL A 278 56.95 8.31 4.70
C VAL A 278 57.03 7.07 3.82
N ALA A 279 56.46 5.93 4.25
CA ALA A 279 56.45 4.69 3.47
C ALA A 279 55.57 4.74 2.20
N ILE A 280 54.71 5.75 2.07
CA ILE A 280 53.70 5.87 1.00
C ILE A 280 53.91 7.18 0.19
N LYS A 281 55.13 7.76 0.26
CA LYS A 281 55.64 8.79 -0.66
C LYS A 281 56.54 8.17 -1.73
N ASP A 282 56.54 8.76 -2.91
CA ASP A 282 57.29 8.31 -4.10
C ASP A 282 56.98 6.88 -4.55
N MET A 283 55.72 6.43 -4.38
CA MET A 283 55.34 5.06 -4.70
C MET A 283 55.24 4.83 -6.21
N GLU A 284 55.86 3.73 -6.66
CA GLU A 284 55.74 3.27 -8.04
C GLU A 284 54.31 2.73 -8.27
N ILE A 285 53.57 3.36 -9.18
CA ILE A 285 52.18 3.01 -9.47
C ILE A 285 52.11 1.61 -10.13
N ARG A 286 51.72 0.60 -9.34
CA ARG A 286 51.57 -0.81 -9.76
C ARG A 286 50.20 -1.39 -9.36
N GLY A 287 49.79 -2.50 -9.97
CA GLY A 287 48.55 -3.21 -9.63
C GLY A 287 47.29 -2.72 -10.35
N ILE A 288 46.11 -3.09 -9.82
CA ILE A 288 44.78 -2.88 -10.43
C ILE A 288 44.50 -1.38 -10.65
N TRP A 289 44.96 -0.54 -9.74
CA TRP A 289 44.82 0.92 -9.78
C TRP A 289 45.74 1.60 -10.80
N GLY A 290 46.89 0.99 -11.11
CA GLY A 290 47.88 1.60 -12.00
C GLY A 290 47.44 1.72 -13.46
N ARG A 291 46.43 0.96 -13.88
CA ARG A 291 45.79 1.15 -15.19
C ARG A 291 44.85 2.35 -15.23
N VAL A 292 44.13 2.62 -14.15
CA VAL A 292 43.20 3.76 -14.05
C VAL A 292 43.98 5.08 -14.02
N PHE A 293 45.03 5.15 -13.19
CA PHE A 293 45.87 6.35 -13.08
C PHE A 293 46.71 6.64 -14.34
N LYS A 294 47.12 5.62 -15.12
CA LYS A 294 47.90 5.83 -16.35
C LYS A 294 47.06 6.13 -17.59
N ASN A 295 45.82 5.64 -17.66
CA ASN A 295 45.01 5.68 -18.89
C ASN A 295 43.73 6.53 -18.79
N GLY A 296 43.39 7.06 -17.62
CA GLY A 296 42.26 7.99 -17.43
C GLY A 296 40.88 7.42 -17.79
N ARG A 297 40.71 6.09 -17.81
CA ARG A 297 39.44 5.42 -18.12
C ARG A 297 39.08 4.45 -17.00
N HIS A 298 37.89 4.66 -16.43
CA HIS A 298 37.16 3.70 -15.59
C HIS A 298 36.68 2.51 -16.41
#